data_AF-A0A8T6G1P5-F1
#
_entry.id   AF-A0A8T6G1P5-F1
#
_cell.length_a   1.000
_cell.length_b   1.000
_cell.length_c   1.000
_cell.angle_alpha   90.00
_cell.angle_beta   90.00
_cell.angle_gamma   90.00
#
_symmetry.space_group_name_H-M   'P 1'
#
loop_
_entity.id
_entity.type
_entity.pdbx_description
1 polymer ?
#
loop_
_entity_poly.entity_id
_entity_poly.type
_entity_poly.pdbx_seq_one_letter_code
_entity_poly.pdbx_strand_id
1 'polypeptide(L)'
;MTQDGQCTTARAGSQTAEAESQEDGAQAGSPAVSMLTESDARARSLALNDSVPASGLFGEADRPLVEGSRASWRIAPEPFLISPDSHRQLQQLGDQLLAFYSAANRLYKRSVRGTVPAFFHEYLDSGKSETVVDYGRMNRFRHDLPGVIRPDLLLTTDGVKAAELDSIPGGIGLTGSMQQHYSGLGFSMVGGANGMVEGFAAMIRSRATSDDPQLAIAVSDESNDYRPEMQWVSDQLRELGMNSACAKPEEIELHGNGLMLDGKPVDTLYRFFELFDLKNIPNYDILLYAVRKQLVTMTPPVKAYLEEKLLFALFHHPVLVEYWVQEVGAKTIAALKQVIPETWILDPRPLPPQAVVPGLEIAKRPVTNWEQLKGLGQA
;
A
#
# COMPACT_ATOMS: atom_id res chain seq x y z
N MET A 1 -65.48 28.00 -6.21
CA MET A 1 -66.78 28.00 -5.52
C MET A 1 -66.81 26.71 -4.70
N THR A 2 -66.41 26.76 -3.42
CA THR A 2 -67.31 26.89 -2.23
C THR A 2 -68.32 25.74 -2.15
N GLN A 3 -68.56 25.03 -1.06
CA GLN A 3 -68.03 24.94 0.31
C GLN A 3 -68.83 23.79 0.95
N ASP A 4 -68.23 23.09 1.93
CA ASP A 4 -68.82 22.50 3.15
C ASP A 4 -70.13 21.67 3.16
N GLY A 5 -70.07 20.54 3.87
CA GLY A 5 -71.23 19.79 4.35
C GLY A 5 -70.85 18.66 5.32
N GLN A 6 -71.04 18.88 6.62
CA GLN A 6 -70.68 18.04 7.75
C GLN A 6 -71.58 16.80 8.00
N CYS A 7 -70.95 15.76 8.57
CA CYS A 7 -71.35 14.93 9.72
C CYS A 7 -72.69 14.16 9.72
N THR A 8 -72.62 12.82 9.89
CA THR A 8 -73.18 12.13 11.08
C THR A 8 -72.80 10.64 11.13
N THR A 9 -72.72 10.18 12.38
CA THR A 9 -72.24 8.92 12.96
C THR A 9 -73.15 7.70 12.77
N ALA A 10 -72.57 6.49 12.67
CA ALA A 10 -73.10 5.30 13.35
C ALA A 10 -72.03 4.21 13.49
N ARG A 11 -71.79 3.79 14.74
CA ARG A 11 -71.01 2.63 15.16
C ARG A 11 -71.70 1.33 14.76
N ALA A 12 -70.93 0.35 14.32
CA ALA A 12 -71.24 -1.07 14.49
C ALA A 12 -69.92 -1.78 14.86
N GLY A 13 -69.92 -2.43 16.02
CA GLY A 13 -68.75 -3.08 16.59
C GLY A 13 -68.44 -4.41 15.91
N SER A 14 -67.16 -4.73 15.86
CA SER A 14 -66.67 -6.08 15.64
C SER A 14 -65.59 -6.36 16.68
N GLN A 15 -65.85 -7.38 17.50
CA GLN A 15 -64.91 -7.98 18.43
C GLN A 15 -63.67 -8.44 17.67
N THR A 16 -62.49 -8.04 18.12
CA THR A 16 -61.21 -8.65 17.73
C THR A 16 -60.53 -9.12 19.00
N ALA A 17 -60.28 -10.42 19.03
CA ALA A 17 -59.61 -11.15 20.09
C ALA A 17 -58.22 -10.57 20.38
N GLU A 18 -57.91 -10.41 21.66
CA GLU A 18 -56.57 -10.16 22.16
C GLU A 18 -55.71 -11.39 21.87
N ALA A 19 -54.74 -11.23 20.98
CA ALA A 19 -53.63 -12.16 20.84
C ALA A 19 -52.44 -11.55 21.60
N GLU A 20 -52.12 -12.14 22.74
CA GLU A 20 -50.87 -11.93 23.46
C GLU A 20 -49.70 -12.35 22.55
N SER A 21 -49.00 -11.38 21.97
CA SER A 21 -47.71 -11.63 21.34
C SER A 21 -46.64 -11.61 22.43
N GLN A 22 -46.15 -12.79 22.79
CA GLN A 22 -44.91 -12.96 23.55
C GLN A 22 -43.77 -12.28 22.79
N GLU A 23 -43.26 -11.17 23.33
CA GLU A 23 -41.96 -10.64 22.94
C GLU A 23 -40.89 -11.59 23.47
N ASP A 24 -40.46 -12.52 22.61
CA ASP A 24 -39.21 -13.26 22.80
C ASP A 24 -38.05 -12.26 22.66
N GLY A 25 -37.63 -11.72 23.79
CA GLY A 25 -36.40 -10.96 23.95
C GLY A 25 -35.19 -11.88 23.73
N ALA A 26 -34.88 -12.18 22.47
CA ALA A 26 -33.59 -12.71 22.09
C ALA A 26 -32.54 -11.61 22.27
N GLN A 27 -32.00 -11.49 23.48
CA GLN A 27 -30.73 -10.82 23.72
C GLN A 27 -29.69 -11.48 22.81
N ALA A 28 -29.35 -10.80 21.71
CA ALA A 28 -28.14 -11.08 20.96
C ALA A 28 -26.97 -10.79 21.91
N GLY A 29 -26.54 -11.82 22.64
CA GLY A 29 -25.34 -11.78 23.44
C GLY A 29 -24.18 -11.42 22.52
N SER A 30 -23.57 -10.25 22.77
CA SER A 30 -22.24 -9.96 22.26
C SER A 30 -21.36 -11.17 22.58
N PRO A 31 -20.60 -11.74 21.63
CA PRO A 31 -19.76 -12.88 21.93
C PRO A 31 -18.84 -12.45 23.07
N ALA A 32 -18.94 -13.12 24.20
CA ALA A 32 -18.00 -12.94 25.28
C ALA A 32 -16.62 -13.26 24.70
N VAL A 33 -15.80 -12.23 24.48
CA VAL A 33 -14.39 -12.41 24.18
C VAL A 33 -13.82 -13.13 25.40
N SER A 34 -13.64 -14.44 25.27
CA SER A 34 -12.93 -15.24 26.26
C SER A 34 -11.58 -14.56 26.48
N MET A 35 -11.37 -13.96 27.65
CA MET A 35 -10.09 -13.34 27.95
C MET A 35 -9.01 -14.41 27.86
N LEU A 36 -8.03 -14.18 27.00
CA LEU A 36 -6.91 -15.08 26.80
C LEU A 36 -6.18 -15.25 28.14
N THR A 37 -6.08 -16.49 28.63
CA THR A 37 -5.31 -16.75 29.85
C THR A 37 -3.82 -16.51 29.58
N GLU A 38 -3.05 -16.15 30.61
CA GLU A 38 -1.60 -15.97 30.46
C GLU A 38 -0.92 -17.25 29.94
N SER A 39 -1.39 -18.43 30.39
CA SER A 39 -0.92 -19.73 29.90
C SER A 39 -1.18 -19.92 28.41
N ASP A 40 -2.38 -19.56 27.93
CA ASP A 40 -2.72 -19.69 26.51
C ASP A 40 -1.93 -18.69 25.66
N ALA A 41 -1.78 -17.46 26.14
CA ALA A 41 -0.99 -16.42 25.49
C ALA A 41 0.46 -16.84 25.34
N ARG A 42 1.04 -17.44 26.39
CA ARG A 42 2.40 -17.97 26.37
C ARG A 42 2.53 -19.14 25.40
N ALA A 43 1.62 -20.11 25.44
CA ALA A 43 1.65 -21.27 24.55
C ALA A 43 1.56 -20.85 23.08
N ARG A 44 0.66 -19.92 22.74
CA ARG A 44 0.53 -19.38 21.38
C ARG A 44 1.77 -18.60 20.95
N SER A 45 2.30 -17.74 21.81
CA SER A 45 3.51 -16.97 21.50
C SER A 45 4.71 -17.88 21.21
N LEU A 46 4.87 -18.97 21.97
CA LEU A 46 5.91 -19.97 21.71
C LEU A 46 5.68 -20.71 20.39
N ALA A 47 4.44 -21.14 20.12
CA ALA A 47 4.11 -21.79 18.85
C ALA A 47 4.37 -20.88 17.65
N LEU A 48 4.02 -19.60 17.74
CA LEU A 48 4.29 -18.61 16.68
C LEU A 48 5.79 -18.30 16.53
N ASN A 49 6.53 -18.26 17.63
CA ASN A 49 7.99 -18.12 17.57
C ASN A 49 8.62 -19.32 16.85
N ASP A 50 8.23 -20.53 17.22
CA ASP A 50 8.79 -21.77 16.67
C ASP A 50 8.41 -21.99 15.21
N SER A 51 7.41 -21.28 14.72
CA SER A 51 6.95 -21.34 13.35
C SER A 51 7.64 -20.34 12.42
N VAL A 52 8.30 -19.31 12.96
CA VAL A 52 9.19 -18.45 12.17
C VAL A 52 10.34 -19.30 11.61
N PRO A 53 10.64 -19.20 10.30
CA PRO A 53 11.75 -19.91 9.68
C PRO A 53 13.06 -19.69 10.44
N ALA A 54 13.90 -20.72 10.53
CA ALA A 54 15.19 -20.61 11.21
C ALA A 54 16.14 -19.60 10.55
N SER A 55 15.94 -19.33 9.25
CA SER A 55 16.62 -18.25 8.50
C SER A 55 16.16 -16.85 8.88
N GLY A 56 15.12 -16.71 9.71
CA GLY A 56 14.42 -15.46 9.96
C GLY A 56 13.52 -15.02 8.81
N LEU A 57 12.79 -13.92 9.02
CA LEU A 57 11.99 -13.20 8.01
C LEU A 57 12.39 -11.72 7.92
N PHE A 58 13.29 -11.25 8.78
CA PHE A 58 13.75 -9.88 8.78
C PHE A 58 15.17 -9.83 9.35
N GLY A 59 15.85 -8.71 9.14
CA GLY A 59 17.21 -8.44 9.62
C GLY A 59 17.39 -8.67 11.12
N GLU A 60 18.64 -8.54 11.55
CA GLU A 60 19.01 -8.74 12.95
C GLU A 60 18.27 -7.76 13.87
N ALA A 61 18.04 -8.19 15.10
CA ALA A 61 17.35 -7.34 16.07
C ALA A 61 18.27 -6.24 16.60
N ASP A 62 17.78 -5.00 16.64
CA ASP A 62 18.46 -3.87 17.31
C ASP A 62 18.63 -4.06 18.84
N ARG A 63 18.01 -5.12 19.39
CA ARG A 63 18.04 -5.46 20.81
C ARG A 63 18.49 -6.90 21.01
N PRO A 64 19.12 -7.22 22.16
CA PRO A 64 19.38 -8.61 22.52
C PRO A 64 18.09 -9.43 22.49
N LEU A 65 18.14 -10.54 21.76
CA LEU A 65 17.05 -11.50 21.74
C LEU A 65 17.14 -12.41 22.96
N VAL A 66 15.98 -12.80 23.48
CA VAL A 66 15.89 -13.84 24.49
C VAL A 66 16.32 -15.17 23.86
N GLU A 67 17.04 -15.99 24.62
CA GLU A 67 17.45 -17.33 24.18
C GLU A 67 16.25 -18.12 23.64
N GLY A 68 16.39 -18.67 22.43
CA GLY A 68 15.33 -19.41 21.74
C GLY A 68 14.38 -18.57 20.87
N SER A 69 14.53 -17.23 20.85
CA SER A 69 13.74 -16.37 19.95
C SER A 69 14.18 -16.56 18.49
N ARG A 70 13.23 -16.84 17.60
CA ARG A 70 13.44 -16.92 16.14
C ARG A 70 13.02 -15.66 15.39
N ALA A 71 12.19 -14.82 16.03
CA ALA A 71 11.82 -13.52 15.50
C ALA A 71 12.71 -12.41 16.07
N SER A 72 13.10 -11.46 15.23
CA SER A 72 13.78 -10.23 15.65
C SER A 72 12.80 -9.17 16.21
N TRP A 73 11.49 -9.39 16.08
CA TRP A 73 10.40 -8.51 16.53
C TRP A 73 9.53 -9.16 17.61
N ARG A 74 8.55 -8.40 18.14
CA ARG A 74 7.55 -8.96 19.08
C ARG A 74 6.38 -9.53 18.30
N ILE A 75 5.95 -10.74 18.66
CA ILE A 75 4.78 -11.39 18.06
C ILE A 75 3.59 -11.26 19.03
N ALA A 76 2.43 -10.89 18.52
CA ALA A 76 1.19 -10.90 19.29
C ALA A 76 0.65 -12.34 19.42
N PRO A 77 0.06 -12.75 20.56
CA PRO A 77 -0.50 -14.09 20.71
C PRO A 77 -1.80 -14.30 19.90
N GLU A 78 -2.39 -13.22 19.39
CA GLU A 78 -3.62 -13.20 18.59
C GLU A 78 -3.47 -12.17 17.45
N PRO A 79 -4.10 -12.40 16.29
CA PRO A 79 -4.09 -11.43 15.20
C PRO A 79 -4.91 -10.18 15.58
N PHE A 80 -4.61 -9.07 14.91
CA PHE A 80 -5.38 -7.84 15.06
C PHE A 80 -6.76 -7.99 14.41
N LEU A 81 -7.81 -7.97 15.22
CA LEU A 81 -9.19 -8.14 14.76
C LEU A 81 -9.71 -6.85 14.11
N ILE A 82 -10.29 -6.97 12.92
CA ILE A 82 -10.97 -5.88 12.23
C ILE A 82 -12.45 -6.22 12.04
N SER A 83 -13.30 -5.19 12.09
CA SER A 83 -14.73 -5.36 11.81
C SER A 83 -14.98 -5.65 10.32
N PRO A 84 -16.10 -6.28 9.96
CA PRO A 84 -16.50 -6.43 8.55
C PRO A 84 -16.58 -5.11 7.80
N ASP A 85 -16.92 -4.02 8.49
CA ASP A 85 -17.06 -2.68 7.90
C ASP A 85 -15.68 -2.10 7.59
N SER A 86 -14.74 -2.19 8.54
CA SER A 86 -13.33 -1.81 8.34
C SER A 86 -12.71 -2.61 7.20
N HIS A 87 -12.99 -3.91 7.12
CA HIS A 87 -12.50 -4.75 6.02
C HIS A 87 -13.02 -4.26 4.65
N ARG A 88 -14.33 -3.96 4.53
CA ARG A 88 -14.89 -3.41 3.28
C ARG A 88 -14.29 -2.05 2.92
N GLN A 89 -14.04 -1.19 3.91
CA GLN A 89 -13.39 0.10 3.70
C GLN A 89 -11.96 -0.06 3.16
N LEU A 90 -11.17 -0.98 3.73
CA LEU A 90 -9.81 -1.28 3.28
C LEU A 90 -9.79 -1.86 1.86
N GLN A 91 -10.73 -2.75 1.53
CA GLN A 91 -10.87 -3.28 0.17
C GLN A 91 -11.18 -2.17 -0.84
N GLN A 92 -12.15 -1.30 -0.52
CA GLN A 92 -12.50 -0.16 -1.38
C GLN A 92 -11.33 0.82 -1.53
N LEU A 93 -10.55 1.03 -0.46
CA LEU A 93 -9.38 1.91 -0.50
C LEU A 93 -8.37 1.43 -1.55
N GLY A 94 -8.18 0.13 -1.72
CA GLY A 94 -7.32 -0.43 -2.78
C GLY A 94 -7.68 0.07 -4.17
N ASP A 95 -8.96 -0.02 -4.56
CA ASP A 95 -9.45 0.47 -5.86
C ASP A 95 -9.29 1.99 -6.01
N GLN A 96 -9.53 2.72 -4.92
CA GLN A 96 -9.41 4.18 -4.89
C GLN A 96 -7.95 4.62 -5.08
N LEU A 97 -7.01 3.96 -4.42
CA LEU A 97 -5.57 4.21 -4.55
C LEU A 97 -5.06 3.84 -5.94
N LEU A 98 -5.54 2.72 -6.52
CA LEU A 98 -5.22 2.36 -7.90
C LEU A 98 -5.69 3.42 -8.89
N ALA A 99 -6.91 3.95 -8.72
CA ALA A 99 -7.43 5.04 -9.53
C ALA A 99 -6.59 6.32 -9.38
N PHE A 100 -6.16 6.64 -8.16
CA PHE A 100 -5.26 7.76 -7.88
C PHE A 100 -3.89 7.60 -8.55
N TYR A 101 -3.21 6.47 -8.39
CA TYR A 101 -1.91 6.20 -9.04
C TYR A 101 -2.01 6.24 -10.56
N SER A 102 -3.10 5.70 -11.10
CA SER A 102 -3.39 5.76 -12.54
C SER A 102 -3.52 7.20 -13.04
N ALA A 103 -4.23 8.05 -12.30
CA ALA A 103 -4.38 9.46 -12.62
C ALA A 103 -3.06 10.23 -12.44
N ALA A 104 -2.31 10.00 -11.35
CA ALA A 104 -1.01 10.63 -11.11
C ALA A 104 -0.01 10.31 -12.25
N ASN A 105 0.05 9.05 -12.69
CA ASN A 105 0.85 8.65 -13.85
C ASN A 105 0.43 9.40 -15.12
N ARG A 106 -0.88 9.56 -15.38
CA ARG A 106 -1.38 10.35 -16.52
C ARG A 106 -1.02 11.83 -16.39
N LEU A 107 -1.17 12.41 -15.21
CA LEU A 107 -0.89 13.82 -14.94
C LEU A 107 0.60 14.15 -15.14
N TYR A 108 1.49 13.28 -14.65
CA TYR A 108 2.93 13.41 -14.84
C TYR A 108 3.28 13.53 -16.33
N LYS A 109 2.79 12.60 -17.15
CA LYS A 109 3.02 12.61 -18.61
C LYS A 109 2.43 13.85 -19.28
N ARG A 110 1.25 14.30 -18.85
CA ARG A 110 0.62 15.52 -19.37
C ARG A 110 1.43 16.77 -19.02
N SER A 111 2.02 16.81 -17.83
CA SER A 111 2.84 17.92 -17.32
C SER A 111 4.15 18.01 -18.10
N VAL A 112 4.84 16.87 -18.30
CA VAL A 112 6.06 16.81 -19.15
C VAL A 112 5.78 17.26 -20.58
N ARG A 113 4.60 16.95 -21.13
CA ARG A 113 4.18 17.39 -22.49
C ARG A 113 3.76 18.86 -22.57
N GLY A 114 3.64 19.56 -21.45
CA GLY A 114 3.15 20.95 -21.41
C GLY A 114 1.65 21.11 -21.63
N THR A 115 0.86 20.06 -21.41
CA THR A 115 -0.62 20.10 -21.57
C THR A 115 -1.38 20.40 -20.26
N VAL A 116 -0.65 20.48 -19.16
CA VAL A 116 -1.06 20.92 -17.82
C VAL A 116 0.15 21.65 -17.20
N PRO A 117 0.02 22.36 -16.07
CA PRO A 117 1.13 23.09 -15.45
C PRO A 117 2.39 22.24 -15.23
N ALA A 118 3.55 22.81 -15.56
CA ALA A 118 4.85 22.14 -15.49
C ALA A 118 5.27 21.77 -14.06
N PHE A 119 4.86 22.56 -13.06
CA PHE A 119 5.27 22.38 -11.67
C PHE A 119 5.02 20.95 -11.14
N PHE A 120 4.01 20.24 -11.66
CA PHE A 120 3.70 18.88 -11.21
C PHE A 120 4.86 17.91 -11.45
N HIS A 121 5.41 17.85 -12.68
CA HIS A 121 6.57 17.00 -12.94
C HIS A 121 7.87 17.62 -12.43
N GLU A 122 8.01 18.94 -12.45
CA GLU A 122 9.23 19.61 -11.95
C GLU A 122 9.48 19.30 -10.47
N TYR A 123 8.43 19.33 -9.64
CA TYR A 123 8.51 18.92 -8.25
C TYR A 123 8.88 17.45 -8.10
N LEU A 124 8.22 16.58 -8.89
CA LEU A 124 8.47 15.14 -8.84
C LEU A 124 9.80 14.73 -9.46
N ASP A 125 10.46 15.55 -10.27
CA ASP A 125 11.77 15.27 -10.85
C ASP A 125 12.93 15.91 -10.07
N SER A 126 12.62 16.84 -9.17
CA SER A 126 13.61 17.56 -8.37
C SER A 126 14.52 16.58 -7.60
N GLY A 127 15.84 16.76 -7.75
CA GLY A 127 16.86 15.95 -7.09
C GLY A 127 17.13 14.57 -7.72
N LYS A 128 16.35 14.16 -8.74
CA LYS A 128 16.54 12.86 -9.41
C LYS A 128 17.65 12.93 -10.46
N SER A 129 18.33 11.80 -10.67
CA SER A 129 19.30 11.69 -11.75
C SER A 129 18.61 11.66 -13.13
N GLU A 130 19.31 12.12 -14.17
CA GLU A 130 18.82 12.09 -15.55
C GLU A 130 18.38 10.68 -15.97
N THR A 131 19.16 9.65 -15.62
CA THR A 131 18.81 8.25 -15.89
C THR A 131 17.44 7.87 -15.29
N VAL A 132 17.18 8.21 -14.03
CA VAL A 132 15.90 7.87 -13.37
C VAL A 132 14.73 8.58 -14.07
N VAL A 133 14.91 9.85 -14.40
CA VAL A 133 13.90 10.68 -15.09
C VAL A 133 13.62 10.15 -16.50
N ASP A 134 14.67 9.86 -17.28
CA ASP A 134 14.56 9.37 -18.65
C ASP A 134 13.87 8.01 -18.72
N TYR A 135 14.23 7.09 -17.82
CA TYR A 135 13.54 5.81 -17.72
C TYR A 135 12.07 6.01 -17.33
N GLY A 136 11.76 6.82 -16.32
CA GLY A 136 10.37 7.10 -15.91
C GLY A 136 9.46 7.66 -17.00
N ARG A 137 10.04 8.29 -18.03
CA ARG A 137 9.33 8.89 -19.16
C ARG A 137 9.24 7.99 -20.39
N MET A 138 9.84 6.79 -20.39
CA MET A 138 9.81 5.91 -21.56
C MET A 138 8.38 5.51 -21.95
N ASN A 139 8.05 5.70 -23.23
CA ASN A 139 6.73 5.37 -23.76
C ASN A 139 6.35 3.89 -23.64
N ARG A 140 7.34 3.02 -23.47
CA ARG A 140 7.21 1.57 -23.51
C ARG A 140 6.43 1.00 -22.34
N PHE A 141 6.72 1.49 -21.14
CA PHE A 141 6.01 1.16 -19.90
C PHE A 141 5.19 2.37 -19.42
N ARG A 142 4.64 3.15 -20.37
CA ARG A 142 3.91 4.39 -20.08
C ARG A 142 2.70 4.13 -19.17
N HIS A 143 2.08 2.97 -19.26
CA HIS A 143 0.85 2.63 -18.53
C HIS A 143 1.12 1.81 -17.29
N ASP A 144 2.33 1.28 -17.14
CA ASP A 144 2.74 0.45 -16.03
C ASP A 144 2.66 1.24 -14.73
N LEU A 145 2.18 0.56 -13.70
CA LEU A 145 2.12 1.03 -12.32
C LEU A 145 2.83 0.01 -11.43
N PRO A 146 3.23 0.37 -10.20
CA PRO A 146 3.63 -0.62 -9.21
C PRO A 146 2.61 -1.77 -9.13
N GLY A 147 3.09 -3.01 -9.13
CA GLY A 147 2.23 -4.20 -9.02
C GLY A 147 1.70 -4.40 -7.61
N VAL A 148 2.45 -3.93 -6.61
CA VAL A 148 2.10 -3.96 -5.19
C VAL A 148 2.26 -2.53 -4.67
N ILE A 149 1.31 -2.11 -3.83
CA ILE A 149 1.45 -0.92 -2.99
C ILE A 149 1.07 -1.28 -1.56
N ARG A 150 1.73 -0.68 -0.58
CA ARG A 150 1.39 -0.78 0.83
C ARG A 150 1.02 0.61 1.34
N PRO A 151 -0.28 0.87 1.60
CA PRO A 151 -0.66 2.05 2.33
C PRO A 151 -0.40 1.84 3.82
N ASP A 152 0.45 2.67 4.40
CA ASP A 152 0.66 2.68 5.85
C ASP A 152 -0.44 3.49 6.51
N LEU A 153 -1.29 2.82 7.28
CA LEU A 153 -2.52 3.41 7.82
C LEU A 153 -2.46 3.52 9.35
N LEU A 154 -2.79 4.70 9.85
CA LEU A 154 -3.01 4.98 11.26
C LEU A 154 -4.51 4.94 11.55
N LEU A 155 -4.89 4.20 12.59
CA LEU A 155 -6.26 4.21 13.12
C LEU A 155 -6.42 5.39 14.08
N THR A 156 -7.30 6.33 13.74
CA THR A 156 -7.64 7.46 14.61
C THR A 156 -9.12 7.41 15.01
N THR A 157 -9.52 8.27 15.94
CA THR A 157 -10.94 8.45 16.32
C THR A 157 -11.83 8.88 15.15
N ASP A 158 -11.23 9.52 14.14
CA ASP A 158 -11.91 10.07 12.97
C ASP A 158 -11.79 9.17 11.73
N GLY A 159 -11.27 7.95 11.90
CA GLY A 159 -11.09 6.96 10.84
C GLY A 159 -9.62 6.66 10.52
N VAL A 160 -9.40 5.96 9.41
CA VAL A 160 -8.04 5.63 8.93
C VAL A 160 -7.38 6.84 8.28
N LYS A 161 -6.11 7.08 8.58
CA LYS A 161 -5.28 8.11 7.93
C LYS A 161 -4.03 7.46 7.34
N ALA A 162 -3.74 7.75 6.07
CA ALA A 162 -2.52 7.29 5.45
C ALA A 162 -1.33 8.15 5.91
N ALA A 163 -0.27 7.48 6.37
CA ALA A 163 1.02 8.11 6.66
C ALA A 163 1.94 8.07 5.42
N GLU A 164 1.81 7.04 4.61
CA GLU A 164 2.66 6.77 3.44
C GLU A 164 1.96 5.84 2.43
N LEU A 165 2.39 5.91 1.17
CA LEU A 165 2.08 4.92 0.14
C LEU A 165 3.40 4.38 -0.40
N ASP A 166 3.75 3.19 0.03
CA ASP A 166 4.99 2.52 -0.37
C ASP A 166 4.72 1.66 -1.61
N SER A 167 5.59 1.77 -2.62
CA SER A 167 5.46 1.08 -3.90
C SER A 167 6.51 -0.02 -4.13
N ILE A 168 7.44 -0.19 -3.18
CA ILE A 168 8.40 -1.28 -3.11
C ILE A 168 8.35 -1.87 -1.69
N PRO A 169 7.16 -2.30 -1.21
CA PRO A 169 7.01 -2.52 0.21
C PRO A 169 7.66 -3.82 0.67
N GLY A 170 8.40 -3.72 1.77
CA GLY A 170 8.73 -4.87 2.60
C GLY A 170 7.50 -5.41 3.35
N GLY A 171 7.69 -6.44 4.16
CA GLY A 171 6.67 -7.06 4.99
C GLY A 171 5.75 -8.03 4.25
N ILE A 172 5.96 -8.29 2.95
CA ILE A 172 5.12 -9.23 2.18
C ILE A 172 5.30 -10.64 2.71
N GLY A 173 6.55 -11.08 2.86
CA GLY A 173 6.85 -12.43 3.35
C GLY A 173 6.61 -12.55 4.84
N LEU A 174 6.93 -11.51 5.62
CA LEU A 174 6.60 -11.47 7.04
C LEU A 174 5.09 -11.62 7.26
N THR A 175 4.27 -10.80 6.59
CA THR A 175 2.81 -10.85 6.70
C THR A 175 2.26 -12.19 6.22
N GLY A 176 2.73 -12.68 5.08
CA GLY A 176 2.33 -13.98 4.53
C GLY A 176 2.63 -15.13 5.49
N SER A 177 3.82 -15.15 6.07
CA SER A 177 4.22 -16.18 7.04
C SER A 177 3.35 -16.11 8.29
N MET A 178 3.16 -14.92 8.87
CA MET A 178 2.29 -14.76 10.05
C MET A 178 0.85 -15.17 9.75
N GLN A 179 0.35 -14.88 8.56
CA GLN A 179 -1.00 -15.23 8.11
C GLN A 179 -1.21 -16.75 8.02
N GLN A 180 -0.24 -17.50 7.51
CA GLN A 180 -0.27 -18.97 7.52
C GLN A 180 -0.32 -19.52 8.95
N HIS A 181 0.51 -18.96 9.84
CA HIS A 181 0.62 -19.44 11.22
C HIS A 181 -0.62 -19.15 12.06
N TYR A 182 -1.15 -17.92 12.02
CA TYR A 182 -2.42 -17.62 12.69
C TYR A 182 -3.58 -18.47 12.11
N SER A 183 -3.59 -18.72 10.80
CA SER A 183 -4.58 -19.64 10.21
C SER A 183 -4.45 -21.06 10.76
N GLY A 184 -3.22 -21.56 10.94
CA GLY A 184 -2.96 -22.86 11.56
C GLY A 184 -3.40 -22.96 13.02
N LEU A 185 -3.45 -21.83 13.74
CA LEU A 185 -4.03 -21.73 15.09
C LEU A 185 -5.56 -21.62 15.09
N GLY A 186 -6.21 -21.69 13.92
CA GLY A 186 -7.66 -21.65 13.76
C GLY A 186 -8.27 -20.25 13.61
N PHE A 187 -7.44 -19.20 13.46
CA PHE A 187 -7.95 -17.86 13.19
C PHE A 187 -8.38 -17.69 11.73
N SER A 188 -9.49 -16.98 11.52
CA SER A 188 -9.93 -16.61 10.18
C SER A 188 -9.18 -15.36 9.71
N MET A 189 -8.21 -15.54 8.80
CA MET A 189 -7.41 -14.44 8.26
C MET A 189 -8.03 -13.83 6.99
N VAL A 190 -7.83 -12.53 6.79
CA VAL A 190 -8.21 -11.85 5.54
C VAL A 190 -7.39 -12.44 4.39
N GLY A 191 -8.06 -12.94 3.35
CA GLY A 191 -7.41 -13.65 2.24
C GLY A 191 -6.99 -15.10 2.56
N GLY A 192 -7.40 -15.66 3.70
CA GLY A 192 -7.08 -17.05 4.06
C GLY A 192 -5.63 -17.25 4.47
N ALA A 193 -5.11 -18.48 4.42
CA ALA A 193 -3.71 -18.76 4.82
C ALA A 193 -2.68 -18.25 3.79
N ASN A 194 -3.01 -18.31 2.50
CA ASN A 194 -2.06 -18.09 1.40
C ASN A 194 -2.32 -16.82 0.58
N GLY A 195 -3.29 -15.98 0.97
CA GLY A 195 -3.74 -14.84 0.16
C GLY A 195 -2.63 -13.86 -0.23
N MET A 196 -1.63 -13.65 0.63
CA MET A 196 -0.46 -12.82 0.29
C MET A 196 0.36 -13.40 -0.85
N VAL A 197 0.67 -14.71 -0.79
CA VAL A 197 1.48 -15.41 -1.80
C VAL A 197 0.70 -15.56 -3.10
N GLU A 198 -0.58 -15.95 -3.01
CA GLU A 198 -1.48 -16.09 -4.17
C GLU A 198 -1.70 -14.75 -4.88
N GLY A 199 -1.88 -13.66 -4.12
CA GLY A 199 -2.00 -12.31 -4.66
C GLY A 199 -0.72 -11.85 -5.35
N PHE A 200 0.45 -12.10 -4.75
CA PHE A 200 1.74 -11.78 -5.36
C PHE A 200 1.98 -12.60 -6.64
N ALA A 201 1.66 -13.89 -6.62
CA ALA A 201 1.70 -14.77 -7.79
C ALA A 201 0.82 -14.24 -8.93
N ALA A 202 -0.43 -13.88 -8.63
CA ALA A 202 -1.36 -13.31 -9.60
C ALA A 202 -0.84 -11.99 -10.18
N MET A 203 -0.25 -11.13 -9.34
CA MET A 203 0.39 -9.89 -9.77
C MET A 203 1.53 -10.15 -10.75
N ILE A 204 2.46 -11.06 -10.45
CA ILE A 204 3.57 -11.41 -11.34
C ILE A 204 3.05 -11.96 -12.68
N ARG A 205 2.12 -12.92 -12.65
CA ARG A 205 1.51 -13.49 -13.86
C ARG A 205 0.80 -12.44 -14.71
N SER A 206 0.17 -11.44 -14.09
CA SER A 206 -0.49 -10.34 -14.82
C SER A 206 0.47 -9.41 -15.56
N ARG A 207 1.76 -9.41 -15.18
CA ARG A 207 2.81 -8.59 -15.79
C ARG A 207 3.70 -9.40 -16.73
N ALA A 208 3.80 -10.69 -16.52
CA ALA A 208 4.60 -11.59 -17.33
C ALA A 208 4.17 -11.59 -18.82
N THR A 209 5.13 -11.88 -19.69
CA THR A 209 4.89 -12.11 -21.13
C THR A 209 4.70 -13.59 -21.46
N SER A 210 4.87 -14.49 -20.48
CA SER A 210 4.72 -15.94 -20.60
C SER A 210 3.73 -16.46 -19.54
N ASP A 211 3.09 -17.60 -19.83
CA ASP A 211 2.13 -18.24 -18.93
C ASP A 211 2.80 -18.84 -17.67
N ASP A 212 4.09 -19.17 -17.78
CA ASP A 212 4.95 -19.68 -16.69
C ASP A 212 6.23 -18.84 -16.60
N PRO A 213 6.17 -17.63 -15.98
CA PRO A 213 7.31 -16.73 -15.92
C PRO A 213 8.40 -17.24 -14.99
N GLN A 214 9.65 -17.12 -15.44
CA GLN A 214 10.80 -17.18 -14.55
C GLN A 214 10.97 -15.84 -13.82
N LEU A 215 10.62 -15.82 -12.54
CA LEU A 215 10.73 -14.64 -11.68
C LEU A 215 12.10 -14.57 -10.98
N ALA A 216 12.77 -13.42 -11.09
CA ALA A 216 13.85 -13.04 -10.20
C ALA A 216 13.38 -11.91 -9.26
N ILE A 217 13.51 -12.11 -7.95
CA ILE A 217 13.32 -11.08 -6.92
C ILE A 217 14.70 -10.52 -6.59
N ALA A 218 15.00 -9.30 -7.07
CA ALA A 218 16.31 -8.67 -6.92
C ALA A 218 16.35 -7.77 -5.68
N VAL A 219 17.05 -8.19 -4.64
CA VAL A 219 17.18 -7.49 -3.36
C VAL A 219 18.57 -6.87 -3.25
N SER A 220 18.66 -5.54 -3.18
CA SER A 220 19.95 -4.85 -3.03
C SER A 220 20.53 -5.01 -1.62
N ASP A 221 21.83 -4.70 -1.49
CA ASP A 221 22.50 -4.67 -0.19
C ASP A 221 21.87 -3.64 0.77
N GLU A 222 21.44 -2.48 0.28
CA GLU A 222 20.73 -1.46 1.10
C GLU A 222 19.40 -2.00 1.68
N SER A 223 18.80 -2.99 1.02
CA SER A 223 17.55 -3.63 1.44
C SER A 223 17.76 -5.03 2.03
N ASN A 224 19.00 -5.37 2.44
CA ASN A 224 19.36 -6.73 2.83
C ASN A 224 18.60 -7.25 4.06
N ASP A 225 18.12 -6.37 4.95
CA ASP A 225 17.27 -6.76 6.10
C ASP A 225 15.95 -7.42 5.66
N TYR A 226 15.47 -7.13 4.45
CA TYR A 226 14.28 -7.74 3.88
C TYR A 226 14.58 -8.99 3.04
N ARG A 227 15.87 -9.31 2.78
CA ARG A 227 16.24 -10.48 1.98
C ARG A 227 15.66 -11.79 2.53
N PRO A 228 15.63 -12.06 3.85
CA PRO A 228 15.04 -13.29 4.38
C PRO A 228 13.55 -13.44 4.05
N GLU A 229 12.74 -12.38 4.16
CA GLU A 229 11.32 -12.49 3.75
C GLU A 229 11.14 -12.61 2.25
N MET A 230 11.98 -11.96 1.44
CA MET A 230 11.89 -12.05 -0.02
C MET A 230 12.31 -13.44 -0.51
N GLN A 231 13.28 -14.06 0.15
CA GLN A 231 13.60 -15.48 -0.04
C GLN A 231 12.41 -16.36 0.33
N TRP A 232 11.78 -16.11 1.49
CA TRP A 232 10.59 -16.84 1.90
C TRP A 232 9.44 -16.72 0.89
N VAL A 233 9.17 -15.51 0.35
CA VAL A 233 8.18 -15.30 -0.73
C VAL A 233 8.54 -16.16 -1.94
N SER A 234 9.79 -16.14 -2.37
CA SER A 234 10.26 -16.96 -3.49
C SER A 234 10.05 -18.46 -3.25
N ASP A 235 10.28 -18.94 -2.03
CA ASP A 235 10.10 -20.34 -1.67
C ASP A 235 8.63 -20.75 -1.72
N GLN A 236 7.75 -19.92 -1.17
CA GLN A 236 6.30 -20.14 -1.22
C GLN A 236 5.73 -20.08 -2.63
N LEU A 237 6.24 -19.20 -3.49
CA LEU A 237 5.86 -19.18 -4.91
C LEU A 237 6.25 -20.48 -5.62
N ARG A 238 7.42 -21.06 -5.28
CA ARG A 238 7.85 -22.37 -5.80
C ARG A 238 6.94 -23.51 -5.33
N GLU A 239 6.50 -23.48 -4.07
CA GLU A 239 5.50 -24.43 -3.56
C GLU A 239 4.15 -24.32 -4.29
N LEU A 240 3.78 -23.12 -4.75
CA LEU A 240 2.62 -22.89 -5.64
C LEU A 240 2.88 -23.24 -7.12
N GLY A 241 4.05 -23.81 -7.44
CA GLY A 241 4.41 -24.25 -8.78
C GLY A 241 4.89 -23.14 -9.72
N MET A 242 5.25 -21.95 -9.21
CA MET A 242 5.91 -20.91 -10.01
C MET A 242 7.42 -21.06 -10.01
N ASN A 243 8.05 -20.63 -11.10
CA ASN A 243 9.49 -20.49 -11.14
C ASN A 243 9.92 -19.15 -10.53
N SER A 244 10.52 -19.20 -9.34
CA SER A 244 10.96 -18.00 -8.62
C SER A 244 12.31 -18.22 -7.94
N ALA A 245 13.16 -17.20 -7.97
CA ALA A 245 14.39 -17.12 -7.20
C ALA A 245 14.60 -15.71 -6.60
N CYS A 246 15.13 -15.65 -5.38
CA CYS A 246 15.60 -14.41 -4.76
C CYS A 246 17.10 -14.30 -4.96
N ALA A 247 17.58 -13.14 -5.43
CA ALA A 247 18.97 -12.91 -5.79
C ALA A 247 19.37 -11.47 -5.49
N LYS A 248 20.68 -11.23 -5.41
CA LYS A 248 21.26 -9.89 -5.47
C LYS A 248 21.28 -9.39 -6.92
N PRO A 249 21.25 -8.07 -7.16
CA PRO A 249 21.33 -7.49 -8.49
C PRO A 249 22.54 -7.98 -9.31
N GLU A 250 23.71 -8.14 -8.69
CA GLU A 250 24.94 -8.61 -9.36
C GLU A 250 24.90 -10.07 -9.82
N GLU A 251 24.03 -10.90 -9.24
CA GLU A 251 23.86 -12.31 -9.61
C GLU A 251 23.00 -12.48 -10.90
N ILE A 252 22.33 -11.40 -11.33
CA ILE A 252 21.52 -11.38 -12.54
C ILE A 252 22.37 -10.82 -13.69
N GLU A 253 22.70 -11.69 -14.63
CA GLU A 253 23.63 -11.39 -15.71
C GLU A 253 22.93 -11.31 -17.07
N LEU A 254 23.46 -10.52 -18.00
CA LEU A 254 22.98 -10.50 -19.39
C LEU A 254 23.79 -11.46 -20.24
N HIS A 255 23.18 -12.54 -20.70
CA HIS A 255 23.81 -13.48 -21.64
C HIS A 255 23.08 -13.44 -22.99
N GLY A 256 23.80 -13.07 -24.04
CA GLY A 256 23.20 -12.92 -25.37
C GLY A 256 22.08 -11.85 -25.37
N ASN A 257 20.84 -12.29 -25.51
CA ASN A 257 19.65 -11.43 -25.59
C ASN A 257 18.68 -11.63 -24.42
N GLY A 258 19.13 -12.12 -23.26
CA GLY A 258 18.26 -12.33 -22.11
C GLY A 258 19.00 -12.14 -20.78
N LEU A 259 18.26 -11.75 -19.75
CA LEU A 259 18.77 -11.85 -18.39
C LEU A 259 18.75 -13.32 -17.95
N MET A 260 19.77 -13.71 -17.20
CA MET A 260 19.97 -15.05 -16.68
C MET A 260 20.23 -15.00 -15.18
N LEU A 261 19.71 -15.98 -14.45
CA LEU A 261 20.01 -16.24 -13.05
C LEU A 261 20.23 -17.74 -12.89
N ASP A 262 21.40 -18.13 -12.37
CA ASP A 262 21.81 -19.55 -12.25
C ASP A 262 21.63 -20.36 -13.55
N GLY A 263 21.94 -19.74 -14.68
CA GLY A 263 21.82 -20.37 -16.01
C GLY A 263 20.38 -20.55 -16.52
N LYS A 264 19.38 -19.99 -15.84
CA LYS A 264 17.98 -19.94 -16.29
C LYS A 264 17.61 -18.55 -16.78
N PRO A 265 16.77 -18.43 -17.83
CA PRO A 265 16.30 -17.13 -18.29
C PRO A 265 15.43 -16.45 -17.22
N VAL A 266 15.43 -15.12 -17.20
CA VAL A 266 14.58 -14.30 -16.32
C VAL A 266 13.58 -13.53 -17.19
N ASP A 267 12.30 -13.87 -17.08
CA ASP A 267 11.21 -13.22 -17.82
C ASP A 267 10.63 -12.02 -17.06
N THR A 268 10.59 -12.13 -15.73
CA THR A 268 10.06 -11.10 -14.84
C THR A 268 11.06 -10.79 -13.73
N LEU A 269 11.29 -9.49 -13.51
CA LEU A 269 12.14 -8.95 -12.47
C LEU A 269 11.27 -8.21 -11.47
N TYR A 270 11.17 -8.72 -10.24
CA TYR A 270 10.67 -7.94 -9.12
C TYR A 270 11.83 -7.17 -8.50
N ARG A 271 11.85 -5.84 -8.67
CA ARG A 271 12.91 -5.03 -8.05
C ARG A 271 12.57 -4.77 -6.59
N PHE A 272 13.53 -5.03 -5.72
CA PHE A 272 13.50 -4.66 -4.31
C PHE A 272 14.75 -3.84 -3.99
N PHE A 273 14.82 -2.69 -4.65
CA PHE A 273 15.85 -1.68 -4.49
C PHE A 273 15.28 -0.33 -4.91
N GLU A 274 15.79 0.73 -4.31
CA GLU A 274 15.29 2.10 -4.47
C GLU A 274 15.87 2.80 -5.69
N LEU A 275 15.06 3.64 -6.36
CA LEU A 275 15.52 4.37 -7.55
C LEU A 275 16.42 5.56 -7.22
N PHE A 276 16.32 6.13 -6.02
CA PHE A 276 17.26 7.17 -5.59
C PHE A 276 18.67 6.61 -5.38
N ASP A 277 18.77 5.32 -5.05
CA ASP A 277 20.03 4.60 -4.81
C ASP A 277 20.58 3.91 -6.08
N LEU A 278 19.93 4.09 -7.23
CA LEU A 278 20.21 3.35 -8.47
C LEU A 278 21.69 3.25 -8.84
N LYS A 279 22.50 4.29 -8.59
CA LYS A 279 23.94 4.29 -8.92
C LYS A 279 24.78 3.35 -8.05
N ASN A 280 24.31 2.98 -6.87
CA ASN A 280 24.98 2.05 -5.97
C ASN A 280 24.52 0.61 -6.20
N ILE A 281 23.46 0.40 -7.01
CA ILE A 281 22.97 -0.93 -7.36
C ILE A 281 23.91 -1.60 -8.37
N PRO A 282 24.56 -2.73 -8.04
CA PRO A 282 25.37 -3.46 -9.00
C PRO A 282 24.57 -3.88 -10.23
N ASN A 283 25.19 -3.87 -11.41
CA ASN A 283 24.57 -4.23 -12.70
C ASN A 283 23.30 -3.44 -13.06
N TYR A 284 23.00 -2.30 -12.43
CA TYR A 284 21.76 -1.55 -12.70
C TYR A 284 21.61 -1.18 -14.18
N ASP A 285 22.71 -0.85 -14.85
CA ASP A 285 22.74 -0.48 -16.26
C ASP A 285 22.34 -1.65 -17.17
N ILE A 286 22.74 -2.86 -16.82
CA ILE A 286 22.35 -4.11 -17.47
C ILE A 286 20.87 -4.41 -17.25
N LEU A 287 20.39 -4.31 -16.01
CA LEU A 287 18.97 -4.54 -15.68
C LEU A 287 18.08 -3.53 -16.43
N LEU A 288 18.45 -2.26 -16.39
CA LEU A 288 17.76 -1.20 -17.10
C LEU A 288 17.86 -1.35 -18.62
N TYR A 289 19.00 -1.78 -19.16
CA TYR A 289 19.15 -2.13 -20.57
C TYR A 289 18.15 -3.20 -20.99
N ALA A 290 18.02 -4.28 -20.22
CA ALA A 290 17.10 -5.38 -20.51
C ALA A 290 15.64 -4.91 -20.50
N VAL A 291 15.24 -4.11 -19.51
CA VAL A 291 13.90 -3.50 -19.45
C VAL A 291 13.66 -2.60 -20.66
N ARG A 292 14.63 -1.74 -21.00
CA ARG A 292 14.57 -0.86 -22.17
C ARG A 292 14.46 -1.65 -23.47
N LYS A 293 15.03 -2.85 -23.54
CA LYS A 293 14.98 -3.73 -24.72
C LYS A 293 13.82 -4.72 -24.72
N GLN A 294 12.96 -4.70 -23.69
CA GLN A 294 11.85 -5.65 -23.50
C GLN A 294 12.33 -7.10 -23.42
N LEU A 295 13.52 -7.32 -22.88
CA LEU A 295 14.04 -8.66 -22.64
C LEU A 295 13.52 -9.22 -21.31
N VAL A 296 13.04 -8.34 -20.43
CA VAL A 296 12.45 -8.67 -19.13
C VAL A 296 11.33 -7.67 -18.82
N THR A 297 10.29 -8.12 -18.13
CA THR A 297 9.30 -7.22 -17.52
C THR A 297 9.72 -6.90 -16.10
N MET A 298 9.78 -5.62 -15.72
CA MET A 298 10.12 -5.22 -14.36
C MET A 298 8.95 -4.59 -13.62
N THR A 299 8.72 -5.03 -12.38
CA THR A 299 7.74 -4.44 -11.46
C THR A 299 8.34 -4.33 -10.05
N PRO A 300 8.12 -3.23 -9.31
CA PRO A 300 7.56 -1.96 -9.78
C PRO A 300 8.39 -1.34 -10.93
N PRO A 301 7.76 -0.54 -11.82
CA PRO A 301 8.45 0.05 -12.96
C PRO A 301 9.47 1.10 -12.50
N VAL A 302 10.36 1.54 -13.41
CA VAL A 302 11.33 2.62 -13.15
C VAL A 302 10.62 3.96 -13.16
N LYS A 303 9.75 4.25 -12.19
CA LYS A 303 8.92 5.45 -12.16
C LYS A 303 8.96 6.08 -10.78
N ALA A 304 10.11 6.69 -10.47
CA ALA A 304 10.34 7.32 -9.17
C ALA A 304 9.24 8.29 -8.75
N TYR A 305 8.59 9.01 -9.69
CA TYR A 305 7.47 9.90 -9.40
C TYR A 305 6.22 9.23 -8.81
N LEU A 306 6.11 7.89 -8.85
CA LEU A 306 5.04 7.11 -8.19
C LEU A 306 5.45 6.63 -6.79
N GLU A 307 6.69 6.88 -6.38
CA GLU A 307 7.32 6.43 -5.13
C GLU A 307 7.45 7.63 -4.17
N GLU A 308 7.11 8.83 -4.63
CA GLU A 308 7.25 10.08 -3.89
C GLU A 308 6.09 10.35 -2.94
N LYS A 309 6.41 10.59 -1.67
CA LYS A 309 5.46 11.13 -0.68
C LYS A 309 4.86 12.47 -1.11
N LEU A 310 5.55 13.21 -1.99
CA LEU A 310 5.10 14.46 -2.58
C LEU A 310 3.73 14.36 -3.27
N LEU A 311 3.33 13.16 -3.71
CA LEU A 311 2.00 12.91 -4.25
C LEU A 311 0.88 13.28 -3.27
N PHE A 312 1.09 13.21 -1.95
CA PHE A 312 0.09 13.65 -0.95
C PHE A 312 -0.11 15.16 -1.00
N ALA A 313 0.98 15.92 -1.10
CA ALA A 313 0.88 17.37 -1.20
C ALA A 313 0.26 17.80 -2.54
N LEU A 314 0.62 17.11 -3.63
CA LEU A 314 0.05 17.37 -4.95
C LEU A 314 -1.43 16.96 -5.06
N PHE A 315 -1.86 15.95 -4.31
CA PHE A 315 -3.27 15.58 -4.19
C PHE A 315 -4.12 16.73 -3.62
N HIS A 316 -3.60 17.43 -2.61
CA HIS A 316 -4.26 18.58 -1.98
C HIS A 316 -4.01 19.93 -2.68
N HIS A 317 -3.16 19.97 -3.70
CA HIS A 317 -2.79 21.22 -4.35
C HIS A 317 -4.00 21.87 -5.05
N PRO A 318 -4.31 23.17 -4.78
CA PRO A 318 -5.56 23.79 -5.22
C PRO A 318 -5.76 23.82 -6.73
N VAL A 319 -4.67 23.97 -7.50
CA VAL A 319 -4.70 23.98 -8.98
C VAL A 319 -5.08 22.61 -9.57
N LEU A 320 -4.93 21.51 -8.82
CA LEU A 320 -5.14 20.15 -9.33
C LEU A 320 -6.51 19.57 -8.95
N VAL A 321 -7.32 20.28 -8.16
CA VAL A 321 -8.62 19.81 -7.66
C VAL A 321 -9.55 19.39 -8.80
N GLU A 322 -9.70 20.22 -9.83
CA GLU A 322 -10.57 19.92 -10.97
C GLU A 322 -10.07 18.70 -11.76
N TYR A 323 -8.76 18.59 -11.95
CA TYR A 323 -8.15 17.43 -12.61
C TYR A 323 -8.47 16.14 -11.86
N TRP A 324 -8.26 16.12 -10.53
CA TRP A 324 -8.52 14.94 -9.71
C TRP A 324 -9.98 14.53 -9.76
N VAL A 325 -10.90 15.48 -9.65
CA VAL A 325 -12.34 15.20 -9.73
C VAL A 325 -12.74 14.64 -11.10
N GLN A 326 -12.19 15.16 -12.19
CA GLN A 326 -12.49 14.70 -13.55
C GLN A 326 -11.90 13.30 -13.83
N GLU A 327 -10.69 13.01 -13.36
CA GLU A 327 -9.94 11.82 -13.76
C GLU A 327 -10.14 10.62 -12.83
N VAL A 328 -10.44 10.88 -11.55
CA VAL A 328 -10.63 9.85 -10.52
C VAL A 328 -12.10 9.75 -10.10
N GLY A 329 -12.86 10.85 -10.22
CA GLY A 329 -14.27 10.93 -9.86
C GLY A 329 -14.50 11.55 -8.47
N ALA A 330 -15.51 12.42 -8.36
CA ALA A 330 -15.80 13.19 -7.15
C ALA A 330 -15.97 12.33 -5.89
N LYS A 331 -16.67 11.20 -5.99
CA LYS A 331 -16.90 10.29 -4.86
C LYS A 331 -15.59 9.69 -4.34
N THR A 332 -14.73 9.22 -5.23
CA THR A 332 -13.43 8.65 -4.89
C THR A 332 -12.50 9.71 -4.29
N ILE A 333 -12.48 10.92 -4.85
CA ILE A 333 -11.70 12.02 -4.28
C ILE A 333 -12.18 12.42 -2.89
N ALA A 334 -13.50 12.47 -2.67
CA ALA A 334 -14.05 12.72 -1.34
C ALA A 334 -13.64 11.64 -0.32
N ALA A 335 -13.64 10.37 -0.72
CA ALA A 335 -13.18 9.27 0.12
C ALA A 335 -11.67 9.36 0.40
N LEU A 336 -10.84 9.58 -0.62
CA LEU A 336 -9.40 9.73 -0.47
C LEU A 336 -9.02 10.94 0.39
N LYS A 337 -9.77 12.05 0.36
CA LYS A 337 -9.57 13.19 1.27
C LYS A 337 -9.78 12.85 2.73
N GLN A 338 -10.58 11.83 3.04
CA GLN A 338 -10.73 11.36 4.42
C GLN A 338 -9.54 10.51 4.87
N VAL A 339 -8.78 9.93 3.93
CA VAL A 339 -7.65 9.04 4.23
C VAL A 339 -6.31 9.76 4.12
N ILE A 340 -6.09 10.52 3.05
CA ILE A 340 -4.85 11.25 2.77
C ILE A 340 -4.90 12.59 3.54
N PRO A 341 -4.05 12.80 4.56
CA PRO A 341 -4.06 14.02 5.36
C PRO A 341 -3.61 15.24 4.55
N GLU A 342 -4.06 16.43 4.96
CA GLU A 342 -3.56 17.68 4.38
C GLU A 342 -2.03 17.74 4.50
N THR A 343 -1.38 17.97 3.37
CA THR A 343 0.07 17.91 3.23
C THR A 343 0.50 19.07 2.33
N TRP A 344 1.62 19.70 2.65
CA TRP A 344 2.15 20.86 1.92
C TRP A 344 3.55 20.61 1.39
N ILE A 345 3.85 21.16 0.21
CA ILE A 345 5.20 21.15 -0.35
C ILE A 345 5.99 22.25 0.35
N LEU A 346 7.08 21.88 1.03
CA LEU A 346 8.01 22.85 1.60
C LEU A 346 8.97 23.35 0.51
N ASP A 347 8.65 24.50 -0.06
CA ASP A 347 9.45 25.15 -1.09
C ASP A 347 10.29 26.28 -0.48
N PRO A 348 11.63 26.20 -0.46
CA PRO A 348 12.47 27.18 0.23
C PRO A 348 12.50 28.55 -0.47
N ARG A 349 11.89 28.71 -1.65
CA ARG A 349 11.82 29.99 -2.35
C ARG A 349 11.00 31.00 -1.52
N PRO A 350 11.46 32.26 -1.38
CA PRO A 350 10.71 33.26 -0.63
C PRO A 350 9.36 33.54 -1.30
N LEU A 351 8.30 33.52 -0.49
CA LEU A 351 6.97 33.88 -0.96
C LEU A 351 6.88 35.41 -1.18
N PRO A 352 6.20 35.88 -2.24
CA PRO A 352 5.88 37.29 -2.38
C PRO A 352 5.15 37.84 -1.14
N PRO A 353 5.29 39.13 -0.78
CA PRO A 353 4.67 39.71 0.43
C PRO A 353 3.15 39.51 0.55
N GLN A 354 2.46 39.35 -0.58
CA GLN A 354 1.02 39.13 -0.65
C GLN A 354 0.60 37.64 -0.72
N ALA A 355 1.55 36.71 -0.78
CA ALA A 355 1.27 35.30 -0.92
C ALA A 355 1.12 34.60 0.44
N VAL A 356 0.27 33.56 0.46
CA VAL A 356 0.05 32.67 1.59
C VAL A 356 0.23 31.22 1.14
N VAL A 357 0.59 30.34 2.06
CA VAL A 357 0.54 28.88 1.87
C VAL A 357 -0.94 28.45 1.97
N PRO A 358 -1.56 27.97 0.88
CA PRO A 358 -3.00 27.69 0.87
C PRO A 358 -3.41 26.67 1.94
N GLY A 359 -4.40 27.02 2.76
CA GLY A 359 -4.97 26.13 3.78
C GLY A 359 -4.10 25.91 5.03
N LEU A 360 -2.87 26.43 5.07
CA LEU A 360 -1.99 26.29 6.23
C LEU A 360 -2.09 27.50 7.15
N GLU A 361 -2.55 27.28 8.37
CA GLU A 361 -2.72 28.33 9.38
C GLU A 361 -2.02 27.97 10.70
N ILE A 362 -1.42 28.98 11.35
CA ILE A 362 -0.89 28.89 12.70
C ILE A 362 -1.70 29.84 13.58
N ALA A 363 -2.34 29.32 14.62
CA ALA A 363 -3.20 30.10 15.51
C ALA A 363 -4.23 30.97 14.74
N LYS A 364 -4.86 30.38 13.69
CA LYS A 364 -5.83 31.03 12.80
C LYS A 364 -5.26 32.18 11.95
N ARG A 365 -3.95 32.21 11.74
CA ARG A 365 -3.28 33.16 10.85
C ARG A 365 -2.65 32.39 9.68
N PRO A 366 -2.86 32.83 8.43
CA PRO A 366 -2.23 32.21 7.27
C PRO A 366 -0.71 32.18 7.40
N VAL A 367 -0.10 31.07 7.00
CA VAL A 367 1.35 30.99 6.86
C VAL A 367 1.77 31.73 5.60
N THR A 368 2.69 32.67 5.74
CA THR A 368 3.29 33.48 4.66
C THR A 368 4.79 33.21 4.51
N ASN A 369 5.39 32.43 5.41
CA ASN A 369 6.79 32.04 5.39
C ASN A 369 7.01 30.75 6.21
N TRP A 370 7.78 29.79 5.69
CA TRP A 370 8.13 28.55 6.38
C TRP A 370 8.89 28.75 7.70
N GLU A 371 9.58 29.88 7.88
CA GLU A 371 10.20 30.24 9.16
C GLU A 371 9.18 30.29 10.32
N GLN A 372 7.91 30.57 10.03
CA GLN A 372 6.84 30.57 11.04
C GLN A 372 6.59 29.16 11.62
N LEU A 373 6.97 28.09 10.91
CA LEU A 373 6.85 26.72 11.40
C LEU A 373 7.93 26.35 12.42
N LYS A 374 9.08 27.05 12.45
CA LYS A 374 10.17 26.72 13.39
C LYS A 374 9.74 26.80 14.85
N GLY A 375 8.79 27.67 15.16
CA GLY A 375 8.25 27.82 16.52
C GLY A 375 7.23 26.76 16.93
N LEU A 376 6.89 25.81 16.04
CA LEU A 376 5.95 24.72 16.32
C LEU A 376 6.63 23.42 16.77
N GLY A 377 7.97 23.36 16.70
CA GLY A 377 8.74 22.21 17.14
C GLY A 377 8.91 22.16 18.67
N GLN A 378 8.45 21.07 19.28
CA GLN A 378 8.48 20.73 20.71
C GLN A 378 7.72 21.67 21.65
N ALA A 379 6.45 21.32 21.89
CA ALA A 379 5.79 21.50 23.18
C ALA A 379 5.55 20.12 23.80
#